data_AF-A0A2X2T239-F1
#
_entry.id   AF-A0A2X2T239-F1
#
_cell.length_a   1.000
_cell.length_b   1.000
_cell.length_c   1.000
_cell.angle_alpha   90.00
_cell.angle_beta   90.00
_cell.angle_gamma   90.00
#
_symmetry.space_group_name_H-M   'P 1'
#
loop_
_entity.id
_entity.type
_entity.pdbx_description
1 polymer ?
#
loop_
_entity_poly.entity_id
_entity_poly.type
_entity_poly.pdbx_seq_one_letter_code
_entity_poly.pdbx_strand_id
1 'polypeptide(L)'
;MTSSLVGTVPWQTAAGWEFVDGYRATLSYGTGFLAPSLGEQFGAERFGIASNPNLKPEESKQWETGLEGLTGPVDWRLSAYRYEIQNLISYNNNAYYNVKACDD
;
A
#
# COMPACT_ATOMS: atom_id res chain seq x y z
N MET A 1 6.75 8.19 28.63
CA MET A 1 6.73 7.32 27.43
C MET A 1 6.35 8.19 26.25
N THR A 2 7.30 8.53 25.40
CA THR A 2 7.05 9.32 24.18
C THR A 2 6.55 8.37 23.10
N SER A 3 5.23 8.28 22.93
CA SER A 3 4.65 7.65 21.75
C SER A 3 4.90 8.58 20.56
N SER A 4 5.94 8.30 19.78
CA SER A 4 6.16 8.97 18.51
C SER A 4 5.15 8.41 17.51
N LEU A 5 3.97 9.01 17.46
CA LEU A 5 3.11 8.96 16.27
C LEU A 5 3.83 9.73 15.16
N VAL A 6 4.91 9.17 14.62
CA VAL A 6 5.31 9.49 13.24
C VAL A 6 4.34 8.68 12.39
N GLY A 7 3.10 9.18 12.27
CA GLY A 7 2.16 8.65 11.30
C GLY A 7 2.74 8.91 9.93
N THR A 8 3.03 7.86 9.17
CA THR A 8 3.41 7.96 7.76
C THR A 8 2.28 8.71 7.05
N VAL A 9 2.54 9.95 6.60
CA VAL A 9 1.56 10.72 5.83
C VAL A 9 1.48 10.10 4.44
N PRO A 10 0.32 9.62 3.98
CA PRO A 10 0.20 9.06 2.64
C PRO A 10 0.44 10.17 1.62
N TRP A 11 1.18 9.84 0.58
CA TRP A 11 1.51 10.76 -0.50
C TRP A 11 1.51 10.03 -1.82
N GLN A 12 1.28 10.79 -2.89
CA GLN A 12 1.33 10.29 -4.25
C GLN A 12 1.99 11.32 -5.15
N THR A 13 2.77 10.83 -6.10
CA THR A 13 3.42 11.63 -7.13
C THR A 13 3.29 10.93 -8.46
N ALA A 14 3.08 11.70 -9.52
CA ALA A 14 3.05 11.19 -10.88
C ALA A 14 3.79 12.14 -11.82
N ALA A 15 4.40 11.57 -12.85
CA ALA A 15 5.02 12.29 -13.94
C ALA A 15 4.59 11.67 -15.26
N GLY A 16 4.42 12.52 -16.26
CA GLY A 16 4.14 12.13 -17.64
C GLY A 16 5.08 12.88 -18.57
N TRP A 17 5.60 12.20 -19.58
CA TRP A 17 6.47 12.79 -20.58
C TRP A 17 6.04 12.35 -21.98
N GLU A 18 5.64 13.32 -22.80
CA GLU A 18 5.53 13.15 -24.23
C GLU A 18 6.92 13.33 -24.85
N PHE A 19 7.54 12.21 -25.23
CA PHE A 19 8.93 12.19 -25.70
C PHE A 19 9.02 12.34 -27.23
N VAL A 20 7.93 12.03 -27.94
CA VAL A 20 7.70 12.29 -29.36
C VAL A 20 6.20 12.59 -29.52
N ASP A 21 5.83 13.42 -30.50
CA ASP A 21 4.43 13.73 -30.81
C ASP A 21 3.59 12.46 -30.92
N GLY A 22 2.54 12.39 -30.11
CA GLY A 22 1.65 11.24 -30.06
C GLY A 22 2.16 10.03 -29.27
N TYR A 23 3.30 10.12 -28.57
CA TYR A 23 3.82 9.05 -27.70
C TYR A 23 4.18 9.57 -26.31
N ARG A 24 3.56 8.98 -25.28
CA ARG A 24 3.73 9.42 -23.89
C ARG A 24 4.08 8.26 -22.97
N ALA A 25 5.02 8.52 -22.07
CA ALA A 25 5.34 7.66 -20.93
C ALA A 25 4.77 8.26 -19.64
N THR A 26 4.24 7.43 -18.76
CA THR A 26 3.75 7.85 -17.44
C THR A 26 4.37 6.99 -16.35
N LEU A 27 4.67 7.60 -15.21
CA LEU A 27 5.12 6.92 -14.01
C LEU A 27 4.40 7.54 -12.81
N SER A 28 3.82 6.72 -11.95
CA SER A 28 3.26 7.16 -10.68
C SER A 28 3.73 6.27 -9.54
N TYR A 29 3.85 6.88 -8.38
CA TYR A 29 4.17 6.23 -7.12
C TYR A 29 3.31 6.79 -6.01
N GLY A 30 2.75 5.89 -5.19
CA GLY A 30 1.89 6.25 -4.08
C GLY A 30 2.14 5.38 -2.86
N THR A 31 1.88 5.97 -1.70
CA THR A 31 1.87 5.28 -0.41
C THR A 31 0.50 5.39 0.23
N GLY A 32 0.11 4.34 0.95
CA GLY A 32 -1.12 4.29 1.72
C GLY A 32 -0.89 3.61 3.07
N PHE A 33 -1.85 3.71 3.97
CA PHE A 33 -1.83 2.96 5.21
C PHE A 33 -3.24 2.56 5.65
N LEU A 34 -3.33 1.48 6.42
CA LEU A 34 -4.52 1.06 7.14
C LEU A 34 -4.18 1.01 8.63
N ALA A 35 -4.84 1.83 9.44
CA ALA A 35 -4.62 1.84 10.88
C ALA A 35 -5.17 0.55 11.53
N PRO A 36 -4.54 0.05 12.61
CA PRO A 36 -5.08 -1.07 13.36
C PRO A 36 -6.45 -0.73 13.93
N SER A 37 -7.42 -1.63 13.80
CA SER A 37 -8.75 -1.47 14.35
C SER A 37 -8.75 -1.48 15.89
N LEU A 38 -9.81 -0.97 16.50
CA LEU A 38 -9.97 -0.99 17.96
C LEU A 38 -9.99 -2.43 18.51
N GLY A 39 -10.59 -3.37 17.79
CA GLY A 39 -10.64 -4.78 18.21
C GLY A 39 -9.27 -5.45 18.22
N GLU A 40 -8.37 -5.06 17.33
CA GLU A 40 -7.01 -5.58 17.28
C GLU A 40 -6.11 -4.96 18.37
N GLN A 41 -6.25 -3.65 18.61
CA GLN A 41 -5.48 -2.95 19.62
C GLN A 41 -5.89 -3.30 21.05
N PHE A 42 -7.20 -3.47 21.30
CA PHE A 42 -7.76 -3.68 22.63
C PHE A 42 -8.25 -5.12 22.88
N GLY A 43 -8.18 -5.98 21.87
CA GLY A 43 -8.59 -7.37 21.98
C GLY A 43 -10.11 -7.52 22.16
N ALA A 44 -10.55 -8.77 22.27
CA ALA A 44 -11.92 -9.09 22.58
C ALA A 44 -11.93 -10.21 23.62
N GLU A 45 -11.65 -9.84 24.88
CA GLU A 45 -11.48 -10.78 26.00
C GLU A 45 -12.67 -11.73 26.17
N ARG A 46 -13.90 -11.26 25.91
CA ARG A 46 -15.12 -12.07 25.93
C ARG A 46 -15.08 -13.26 24.96
N PHE A 47 -14.24 -13.19 23.93
CA PHE A 47 -14.04 -14.23 22.92
C PHE A 47 -12.65 -14.87 23.00
N GLY A 48 -11.88 -14.59 24.06
CA GLY A 48 -10.54 -15.16 24.26
C GLY A 48 -9.47 -14.59 23.32
N ILE A 49 -9.69 -13.41 22.74
CA ILE A 49 -8.77 -12.76 21.80
C ILE A 49 -7.91 -11.74 22.55
N ALA A 50 -6.59 -11.91 22.50
CA ALA A 50 -5.63 -11.02 23.15
C ALA A 50 -5.52 -9.67 22.42
N SER A 51 -5.34 -8.61 23.20
CA SER A 51 -5.02 -7.28 22.69
C SER A 51 -3.56 -7.21 22.24
N ASN A 52 -3.28 -6.44 21.19
CA ASN A 52 -1.91 -6.08 20.86
C ASN A 52 -1.78 -4.57 20.61
N PRO A 53 -1.44 -3.78 21.66
CA PRO A 53 -1.24 -2.33 21.52
C PRO A 53 0.03 -1.96 20.75
N ASN A 54 0.90 -2.93 20.42
CA ASN A 54 2.13 -2.70 19.66
C ASN A 54 1.94 -2.87 18.14
N LEU A 55 0.71 -3.10 17.67
CA LEU A 55 0.44 -3.22 16.24
C LEU A 55 0.81 -1.94 15.51
N LYS A 56 1.51 -2.11 14.40
CA LYS A 56 1.78 -1.04 13.45
C LYS A 56 0.66 -0.99 12.41
N PRO A 57 0.36 0.20 11.86
CA PRO A 57 -0.46 0.29 10.66
C PRO A 57 0.10 -0.58 9.54
N GLU A 58 -0.79 -1.19 8.77
CA GLU A 58 -0.42 -1.77 7.48
C GLU A 58 -0.04 -0.63 6.55
N GLU A 59 1.06 -0.76 5.81
CA GLU A 59 1.53 0.24 4.87
C GLU A 59 1.54 -0.34 3.47
N SER A 60 1.11 0.44 2.49
CA SER A 60 1.12 0.05 1.08
C SER A 60 1.99 0.98 0.24
N LYS A 61 2.63 0.40 -0.76
CA LYS A 61 3.43 1.09 -1.77
C LYS A 61 2.99 0.61 -3.14
N GLN A 62 2.70 1.55 -4.03
CA GLN A 62 2.23 1.25 -5.38
C GLN A 62 3.06 1.99 -6.40
N TRP A 63 3.52 1.27 -7.43
CA TRP A 63 4.11 1.82 -8.63
C TRP A 63 3.20 1.51 -9.82
N GLU A 64 2.97 2.48 -10.69
CA GLU A 64 2.34 2.28 -11.99
C GLU A 64 3.16 2.96 -13.08
N THR A 65 3.36 2.26 -14.18
CA THR A 65 4.06 2.77 -15.37
C THR A 65 3.17 2.54 -16.58
N GLY A 66 3.13 3.52 -17.49
CA GLY A 66 2.35 3.48 -18.71
C GLY A 66 3.17 3.93 -19.91
N LEU A 67 2.84 3.35 -21.06
CA LEU A 67 3.27 3.81 -22.38
C LEU A 67 2.03 3.89 -23.26
N GLU A 68 1.88 4.99 -23.96
CA GLU A 68 0.80 5.21 -24.92
C GLU A 68 1.37 5.78 -26.22
N GLY A 69 0.69 5.49 -27.33
CA GLY A 69 1.15 5.85 -28.65
C GLY A 69 0.03 5.94 -29.67
N LEU A 70 0.14 6.93 -30.55
CA LEU A 70 -0.63 7.06 -31.78
C LEU A 70 0.26 6.72 -32.98
N THR A 71 0.01 5.55 -33.58
CA THR A 71 0.77 5.05 -34.72
C THR A 71 -0.15 4.98 -35.94
N GLY A 72 -0.24 6.09 -36.69
CA GLY A 72 -1.13 6.21 -37.85
C GLY A 72 -2.61 6.17 -37.40
N PRO A 73 -3.42 5.20 -37.84
CA PRO A 73 -4.81 5.05 -37.39
C PRO A 73 -4.95 4.29 -36.04
N VAL A 74 -3.84 3.84 -35.44
CA VAL A 74 -3.87 2.99 -34.23
C VAL A 74 -3.51 3.80 -32.99
N ASP A 75 -4.45 3.89 -32.06
CA ASP A 75 -4.22 4.34 -30.68
C ASP A 75 -4.03 3.12 -29.78
N TRP A 76 -2.94 3.08 -29.02
CA TRP A 76 -2.63 1.98 -28.11
C TRP A 76 -2.10 2.48 -26.76
N ARG A 77 -2.34 1.67 -25.72
CA ARG A 77 -1.82 1.90 -24.37
C ARG A 77 -1.39 0.58 -23.72
N LEU A 78 -0.22 0.61 -23.10
CA LEU A 78 0.33 -0.45 -22.29
C LEU A 78 0.54 0.08 -20.86
N SER A 79 0.19 -0.71 -19.86
CA SER A 79 0.46 -0.38 -18.46
C SER A 79 0.99 -1.58 -17.68
N ALA A 80 1.82 -1.29 -16.69
CA ALA A 80 2.31 -2.25 -15.71
C ALA A 80 2.21 -1.64 -14.32
N TYR A 81 1.87 -2.47 -13.34
CA TYR A 81 1.71 -2.06 -11.95
C TYR A 81 2.44 -3.03 -11.02
N ARG A 82 2.92 -2.51 -9.88
CA ARG A 82 3.49 -3.29 -8.79
C ARG A 82 2.97 -2.74 -7.47
N TYR A 83 2.49 -3.65 -6.63
CA TYR A 83 1.91 -3.33 -5.34
C TYR A 83 2.62 -4.12 -4.24
N GLU A 84 3.01 -3.44 -3.16
CA GLU A 84 3.68 -4.04 -2.01
C GLU A 84 2.97 -3.62 -0.72
N ILE A 85 2.61 -4.59 0.11
CA ILE A 85 2.06 -4.37 1.46
C ILE A 85 3.11 -4.78 2.49
N GLN A 86 3.28 -3.93 3.49
CA GLN A 86 4.14 -4.13 4.64
C GLN A 86 3.31 -4.05 5.92
N ASN A 87 3.76 -4.76 6.96
CA ASN A 87 3.09 -4.80 8.26
C ASN A 87 1.64 -5.32 8.21
N LEU A 88 1.33 -6.27 7.32
CA LEU A 88 0.00 -6.90 7.27
C LEU A 88 -0.37 -7.44 8.67
N ILE A 89 -1.54 -7.10 9.19
CA ILE A 89 -2.00 -7.56 10.50
C ILE A 89 -2.59 -8.96 10.32
N SER A 90 -1.90 -9.96 10.87
CA SER A 90 -2.32 -11.37 10.84
C SER A 90 -2.75 -11.83 12.23
N TYR A 91 -3.49 -12.95 12.29
CA TYR A 91 -4.09 -13.50 13.49
C TYR A 91 -3.75 -14.99 13.65
N ASN A 92 -3.07 -15.35 14.74
CA ASN A 92 -2.73 -16.74 15.06
C ASN A 92 -2.65 -16.92 16.59
N ASN A 93 -2.95 -18.13 17.09
CA ASN A 93 -2.93 -18.48 18.51
C ASN A 93 -3.62 -17.44 19.40
N ASN A 94 -4.77 -16.94 18.96
CA ASN A 94 -5.58 -15.94 19.64
C ASN A 94 -4.92 -14.57 19.86
N ALA A 95 -3.91 -14.22 19.06
CA ALA A 95 -3.23 -12.92 19.12
C ALA A 95 -3.00 -12.33 17.72
N TYR A 96 -2.97 -11.00 17.66
CA TYR A 96 -2.64 -10.24 16.45
C TYR A 96 -1.16 -9.88 16.37
N TYR A 97 -0.56 -9.89 15.18
CA TYR A 97 0.83 -9.47 14.93
C TYR A 97 1.05 -9.02 13.48
N ASN A 98 2.10 -8.22 13.23
CA ASN A 98 2.43 -7.74 11.88
C ASN A 98 3.34 -8.74 11.13
N VAL A 99 3.04 -9.05 9.86
CA VAL A 99 3.84 -9.89 8.93
C VAL A 99 4.09 -9.20 7.59
N LYS A 100 4.90 -9.81 6.72
CA LYS A 100 5.03 -9.42 5.32
C LYS A 100 3.99 -10.18 4.49
N ALA A 101 3.35 -9.50 3.54
CA ALA A 101 2.27 -10.09 2.74
C ALA A 101 2.68 -11.26 1.81
N CYS A 102 3.98 -11.56 1.66
CA CYS A 102 4.46 -12.67 0.84
C CYS A 102 4.83 -13.93 1.68
N ASP A 103 4.73 -13.85 3.00
CA ASP A 103 5.13 -14.90 3.94
C ASP A 103 3.92 -15.64 4.58
N ASP A 104 2.68 -15.40 4.13
CA ASP A 104 1.44 -16.09 4.55
C ASP A 104 1.05 -17.24 3.60
#